data_AF-I2CPM0-F1
#
_entry.id   AF-I2CPM0-F1
#
_cell.length_a   1.000
_cell.length_b   1.000
_cell.length_c   1.000
_cell.angle_alpha   90.00
_cell.angle_beta   90.00
_cell.angle_gamma   90.00
#
_symmetry.space_group_name_H-M   'P 1'
#
loop_
_entity.id
_entity.type
_entity.pdbx_description
1 polymer ?
#
loop_
_entity_poly.entity_id
_entity_poly.type
_entity_poly.pdbx_seq_one_letter_code
_entity_poly.pdbx_strand_id
1 'polypeptide(L)'
;WDDILFKMWGLTRNEHAVLSTYVPRVEERGLNVNERWEVPHICRVFFTPGEHMVRNEQAKSVMMLTRPKMTSTWAAGFAFNKCHADKRTPYDPHLPSLFDGEEFSKFARLWTRGYDVYTPHRSVVYHDYNHGPSTVAAASWTRDGKELERSRNRLKVLLGDSTAPLARNTSEAHAFLARWDLGNRRSLEQLIQFTGVDTVNREILHSSCGYLAWVPFEREGEGEDDDRDPREPDADRHQTEAGLRSVGALQDGRRAKIPWTFAGLLLGLLFLVGVLLTRQRRAFLP
;
A
#
# COMPACT_ATOMS: atom_id res chain seq x y z
N TRP A 1 -11.24 12.88 -20.89
CA TRP A 1 -10.49 11.68 -20.46
C TRP A 1 -10.91 11.29 -19.03
N ASP A 2 -11.25 12.26 -18.21
CA ASP A 2 -11.76 12.18 -16.83
C ASP A 2 -12.94 11.19 -16.71
N ASP A 3 -14.01 11.37 -17.49
CA ASP A 3 -15.18 10.47 -17.45
C ASP A 3 -14.83 9.00 -17.71
N ILE A 4 -13.85 8.77 -18.60
CA ILE A 4 -13.37 7.41 -18.91
C ILE A 4 -12.62 6.86 -17.69
N LEU A 5 -11.74 7.65 -17.08
CA LEU A 5 -10.99 7.26 -15.88
C LEU A 5 -11.90 7.03 -14.67
N PHE A 6 -12.89 7.89 -14.42
CA PHE A 6 -13.86 7.71 -13.34
C PHE A 6 -14.68 6.43 -13.51
N LYS A 7 -15.24 6.20 -14.70
CA LYS A 7 -15.97 4.96 -15.00
C LYS A 7 -15.06 3.75 -14.86
N MET A 8 -13.83 3.83 -15.36
CA MET A 8 -12.84 2.77 -15.27
C MET A 8 -12.44 2.46 -13.82
N TRP A 9 -12.19 3.49 -13.01
CA TRP A 9 -11.87 3.34 -11.59
C TRP A 9 -13.05 2.70 -10.86
N GLY A 10 -14.29 3.10 -11.16
CA GLY A 10 -15.50 2.48 -10.59
C GLY A 10 -15.64 0.98 -10.89
N LEU A 11 -15.13 0.50 -12.03
CA LEU A 11 -15.12 -0.93 -12.38
C LEU A 11 -14.18 -1.78 -11.50
N THR A 12 -13.24 -1.16 -10.78
CA THR A 12 -12.38 -1.87 -9.81
C THR A 12 -13.17 -2.35 -8.60
N ARG A 13 -14.29 -1.68 -8.27
CA ARG A 13 -15.09 -1.90 -7.06
C ARG A 13 -14.25 -1.89 -5.78
N ASN A 14 -13.22 -1.06 -5.75
CA ASN A 14 -12.29 -0.94 -4.63
C ASN A 14 -12.03 0.54 -4.32
N GLU A 15 -12.41 0.96 -3.12
CA GLU A 15 -12.25 2.34 -2.64
C GLU A 15 -10.79 2.78 -2.55
N HIS A 16 -9.87 1.83 -2.37
CA HIS A 16 -8.42 2.05 -2.32
C HIS A 16 -7.73 1.66 -3.64
N ALA A 17 -8.47 1.66 -4.75
CA ALA A 17 -7.90 1.36 -6.06
C ALA A 17 -6.99 2.49 -6.57
N VAL A 18 -5.87 2.09 -7.16
CA VAL A 18 -4.97 2.95 -7.94
C VAL A 18 -4.89 2.40 -9.35
N LEU A 19 -5.31 3.15 -10.35
CA LEU A 19 -5.06 2.81 -11.76
C LEU A 19 -3.65 3.27 -12.12
N SER A 20 -2.77 2.37 -12.55
CA SER A 20 -1.41 2.74 -12.95
C SER A 20 -0.79 1.70 -13.89
N THR A 21 0.00 2.16 -14.85
CA THR A 21 0.82 1.37 -15.77
C THR A 21 1.73 2.30 -16.57
N TYR A 22 2.68 1.76 -17.33
CA TYR A 22 3.37 2.51 -18.38
C TYR A 22 2.40 2.83 -19.51
N VAL A 23 2.50 4.02 -20.07
CA VAL A 23 1.60 4.48 -21.11
C VAL A 23 2.16 4.14 -22.50
N PRO A 24 1.31 3.82 -23.47
CA PRO A 24 1.74 3.60 -24.85
C PRO A 24 2.33 4.87 -25.47
N ARG A 25 3.01 4.69 -26.61
CA ARG A 25 3.56 5.83 -27.37
C ARG A 25 2.46 6.63 -28.04
N VAL A 26 2.67 7.92 -28.28
CA VAL A 26 1.67 8.78 -28.94
C VAL A 26 1.30 8.31 -30.36
N GLU A 27 2.24 7.65 -31.05
CA GLU A 27 2.03 7.06 -32.38
C GLU A 27 1.09 5.85 -32.35
N GLU A 28 0.91 5.23 -31.19
CA GLU A 28 0.05 4.07 -30.94
C GLU A 28 -1.36 4.51 -30.51
N ARG A 29 -1.72 5.80 -30.67
CA ARG A 29 -3.05 6.32 -30.32
C ARG A 29 -4.12 5.82 -31.30
N GLY A 30 -4.89 4.83 -30.89
CA GLY A 30 -6.00 4.27 -31.67
C GLY A 30 -6.26 2.83 -31.28
N LEU A 31 -6.71 2.02 -32.25
CA LEU A 31 -6.69 0.56 -32.12
C LEU A 31 -5.23 0.08 -32.27
N ASN A 32 -4.84 -0.89 -31.45
CA ASN A 32 -3.46 -1.33 -31.33
C ASN A 32 -3.16 -2.48 -32.30
N VAL A 33 -2.08 -3.23 -32.05
CA VAL A 33 -1.63 -4.35 -32.90
C VAL A 33 -2.80 -5.29 -33.22
N ASN A 34 -3.02 -5.55 -34.52
CA ASN A 34 -4.11 -6.38 -35.03
C ASN A 34 -5.55 -5.90 -34.70
N GLU A 35 -5.76 -4.58 -34.61
CA GLU A 35 -7.08 -3.96 -34.37
C GLU A 35 -7.71 -4.34 -33.01
N ARG A 36 -6.88 -4.75 -32.04
CA ARG A 36 -7.34 -5.14 -30.69
C ARG A 36 -7.10 -4.02 -29.69
N TRP A 37 -7.93 -4.01 -28.64
CA TRP A 37 -7.67 -3.18 -27.47
C TRP A 37 -6.56 -3.82 -26.64
N GLU A 38 -5.40 -3.19 -26.67
CA GLU A 38 -4.19 -3.57 -25.96
C GLU A 38 -3.84 -2.51 -24.91
N VAL A 39 -3.37 -2.92 -23.74
CA VAL A 39 -2.86 -1.98 -22.74
C VAL A 39 -1.53 -2.50 -22.25
N PRO A 40 -0.51 -1.63 -22.07
CA PRO A 40 0.70 -2.04 -21.41
C PRO A 40 0.37 -2.52 -19.99
N HIS A 41 0.91 -3.68 -19.61
CA HIS A 41 0.77 -4.30 -18.31
C HIS A 41 2.16 -4.58 -17.74
N ILE A 42 2.54 -3.79 -16.74
CA ILE A 42 3.75 -4.05 -15.96
C ILE A 42 3.39 -5.10 -14.92
N CYS A 43 4.17 -6.16 -14.83
CA CYS A 43 3.95 -7.26 -13.89
C CYS A 43 5.24 -8.01 -13.52
N ARG A 44 6.39 -7.41 -13.86
CA ARG A 44 7.72 -7.94 -13.59
C ARG A 44 8.60 -6.81 -13.13
N VAL A 45 9.51 -7.17 -12.25
CA VAL A 45 10.60 -6.33 -11.81
C VAL A 45 11.89 -7.13 -11.91
N PHE A 46 13.02 -6.44 -11.89
CA PHE A 46 14.34 -7.03 -11.76
C PHE A 46 15.18 -6.17 -10.81
N PHE A 47 16.27 -6.73 -10.28
CA PHE A 47 17.25 -5.96 -9.53
C PHE A 47 18.32 -5.42 -10.48
N THR A 48 18.54 -4.11 -10.48
CA THR A 48 19.49 -3.46 -11.38
C THR A 48 20.92 -3.99 -11.15
N PRO A 49 21.73 -4.18 -12.20
CA PRO A 49 23.15 -4.51 -12.04
C PRO A 49 23.89 -3.46 -11.19
N GLY A 50 24.80 -3.92 -10.33
CA GLY A 50 25.62 -3.08 -9.45
C GLY A 50 24.87 -2.59 -8.21
N GLU A 51 23.85 -1.76 -8.40
CA GLU A 51 23.19 -1.06 -7.29
C GLU A 51 22.10 -1.89 -6.60
N HIS A 52 21.69 -2.98 -7.26
CA HIS A 52 20.71 -3.94 -6.78
C HIS A 52 19.40 -3.29 -6.32
N MET A 53 18.93 -2.28 -7.06
CA MET A 53 17.65 -1.63 -6.80
C MET A 53 16.54 -2.33 -7.58
N VAL A 54 15.36 -2.47 -6.97
CA VAL A 54 14.18 -3.02 -7.66
C VAL A 54 13.75 -2.06 -8.77
N ARG A 55 13.64 -2.55 -10.00
CA ARG A 55 13.17 -1.77 -11.15
C ARG A 55 12.10 -2.53 -11.91
N ASN A 56 11.04 -1.83 -12.30
CA ASN A 56 10.04 -2.37 -13.21
C ASN A 56 10.69 -2.81 -14.54
N GLU A 57 10.35 -4.01 -15.01
CA GLU A 57 10.73 -4.45 -16.36
C GLU A 57 9.87 -3.72 -17.40
N GLN A 58 10.27 -3.76 -18.67
CA GLN A 58 9.45 -3.28 -19.76
C GLN A 58 8.06 -3.92 -19.71
N ALA A 59 7.02 -3.09 -19.84
CA ALA A 59 5.65 -3.54 -19.82
C ALA A 59 5.43 -4.64 -20.88
N LYS A 60 4.72 -5.68 -20.48
CA LYS A 60 4.10 -6.62 -21.42
C LYS A 60 2.80 -6.02 -21.91
N SER A 61 2.08 -6.80 -22.69
CA SER A 61 0.81 -6.42 -23.26
C SER A 61 -0.30 -7.29 -22.69
N VAL A 62 -1.44 -6.67 -22.38
CA VAL A 62 -2.69 -7.38 -22.11
C VAL A 62 -3.76 -6.90 -23.07
N MET A 63 -4.45 -7.86 -23.69
CA MET A 63 -5.47 -7.61 -24.69
C MET A 63 -6.87 -7.89 -24.14
N MET A 64 -7.87 -7.21 -24.71
CA MET A 64 -9.30 -7.53 -24.52
C MET A 64 -9.77 -7.50 -23.06
N LEU A 65 -9.14 -6.68 -22.21
CA LEU A 65 -9.62 -6.46 -20.85
C LEU A 65 -11.03 -5.84 -20.88
N THR A 66 -11.95 -6.40 -20.11
CA THR A 66 -13.31 -5.84 -19.93
C THR A 66 -13.42 -4.98 -18.67
N ARG A 67 -12.41 -5.03 -17.80
CA ARG A 67 -12.28 -4.25 -16.56
C ARG A 67 -10.80 -4.15 -16.16
N PRO A 68 -10.41 -3.20 -15.29
CA PRO A 68 -9.04 -3.10 -14.82
C PRO A 68 -8.52 -4.42 -14.22
N LYS A 69 -7.26 -4.73 -14.46
CA LYS A 69 -6.60 -5.96 -14.00
C LYS A 69 -5.64 -5.63 -12.86
N MET A 70 -5.77 -6.29 -11.71
CA MET A 70 -4.85 -6.13 -10.59
C MET A 70 -3.41 -6.45 -11.03
N THR A 71 -2.45 -5.67 -10.53
CA THR A 71 -1.02 -5.86 -10.79
C THR A 71 -0.18 -5.68 -9.52
N SER A 72 1.05 -6.17 -9.57
CA SER A 72 2.08 -6.16 -8.52
C SER A 72 3.06 -4.99 -8.62
N THR A 73 2.75 -3.99 -9.43
CA THR A 73 3.64 -2.86 -9.71
C THR A 73 2.87 -1.54 -9.80
N TRP A 74 3.57 -0.42 -9.65
CA TRP A 74 3.07 0.92 -9.88
C TRP A 74 4.05 1.66 -10.81
N ALA A 75 3.53 2.55 -11.66
CA ALA A 75 4.32 3.32 -12.60
C ALA A 75 4.16 4.83 -12.37
N ALA A 76 5.27 5.55 -12.39
CA ALA A 76 5.30 6.99 -12.15
C ALA A 76 4.72 7.82 -13.29
N GLY A 77 4.81 7.32 -14.53
CA GLY A 77 4.33 8.03 -15.71
C GLY A 77 2.80 8.20 -15.77
N PHE A 78 2.04 7.36 -15.08
CA PHE A 78 0.58 7.47 -15.02
C PHE A 78 0.02 6.82 -13.75
N ALA A 79 -0.74 7.61 -12.98
CA ALA A 79 -1.53 7.14 -11.86
C ALA A 79 -2.86 7.90 -11.77
N PHE A 80 -3.96 7.19 -11.54
CA PHE A 80 -5.28 7.77 -11.25
C PHE A 80 -5.90 7.09 -10.04
N ASN A 81 -6.20 7.86 -9.00
CA ASN A 81 -6.71 7.39 -7.72
C ASN A 81 -7.43 8.53 -6.97
N LYS A 82 -8.07 8.22 -5.84
CA LYS A 82 -8.60 9.24 -4.93
C LYS A 82 -7.48 9.89 -4.12
N CYS A 83 -7.63 11.18 -3.83
CA CYS A 83 -6.59 12.00 -3.19
C CYS A 83 -6.02 11.43 -1.87
N HIS A 84 -6.78 10.61 -1.13
CA HIS A 84 -6.29 9.98 0.09
C HIS A 84 -5.08 9.06 -0.17
N ALA A 85 -4.96 8.45 -1.35
CA ALA A 85 -3.79 7.64 -1.70
C ALA A 85 -2.50 8.45 -1.65
N ASP A 86 -2.50 9.62 -2.29
CA ASP A 86 -1.32 10.49 -2.35
C ASP A 86 -1.05 11.22 -1.02
N LYS A 87 -2.10 11.58 -0.27
CA LYS A 87 -1.94 12.14 1.08
C LYS A 87 -1.32 11.14 2.06
N ARG A 88 -1.71 9.86 1.98
CA ARG A 88 -1.17 8.79 2.85
C ARG A 88 0.17 8.24 2.36
N THR A 89 0.51 8.43 1.09
CA THR A 89 1.79 7.99 0.50
C THR A 89 2.53 9.10 -0.24
N PRO A 90 2.82 10.24 0.40
CA PRO A 90 3.53 11.34 -0.26
C PRO A 90 4.93 10.88 -0.67
N TYR A 91 5.49 11.46 -1.72
CA TYR A 91 6.89 11.22 -2.06
C TYR A 91 7.80 11.49 -0.86
N ASP A 92 8.84 10.67 -0.71
CA ASP A 92 9.80 10.81 0.37
C ASP A 92 10.86 11.86 -0.03
N PRO A 93 10.91 13.03 0.64
CA PRO A 93 11.87 14.09 0.31
C PRO A 93 13.31 13.68 0.62
N HIS A 94 13.54 12.58 1.32
CA HIS A 94 14.86 12.01 1.61
C HIS A 94 15.32 10.99 0.56
N LEU A 95 14.65 10.92 -0.61
CA LEU A 95 15.08 10.12 -1.76
C LEU A 95 15.55 10.97 -2.97
N PRO A 96 16.35 12.05 -2.80
CA PRO A 96 16.85 12.82 -3.95
C PRO A 96 17.73 11.95 -4.86
N SER A 97 17.76 12.30 -6.15
CA SER A 97 18.56 11.66 -7.21
C SER A 97 18.25 10.17 -7.49
N LEU A 98 17.31 9.56 -6.76
CA LEU A 98 16.93 8.15 -6.93
C LEU A 98 15.96 7.99 -8.12
N PHE A 99 16.35 7.13 -9.06
CA PHE A 99 15.53 6.74 -10.22
C PHE A 99 15.28 5.24 -10.31
N ASP A 100 16.11 4.42 -9.67
CA ASP A 100 15.86 2.98 -9.59
C ASP A 100 15.30 2.69 -8.20
N GLY A 101 14.04 2.23 -8.13
CA GLY A 101 13.39 1.77 -6.90
C GLY A 101 12.36 2.73 -6.31
N GLU A 102 12.27 3.96 -6.81
CA GLU A 102 11.21 4.92 -6.55
C GLU A 102 9.80 4.37 -6.86
N GLU A 103 9.63 3.65 -7.97
CA GLU A 103 8.36 3.07 -8.38
C GLU A 103 7.93 1.93 -7.43
N PHE A 104 8.87 1.05 -7.09
CA PHE A 104 8.61 -0.04 -6.15
C PHE A 104 8.41 0.47 -4.71
N SER A 105 9.13 1.53 -4.31
CA SER A 105 8.92 2.23 -3.04
C SER A 105 7.48 2.76 -2.91
N LYS A 106 7.01 3.48 -3.93
CA LYS A 106 5.62 3.98 -3.95
C LYS A 106 4.62 2.83 -3.94
N PHE A 107 4.85 1.78 -4.73
CA PHE A 107 4.01 0.58 -4.74
C PHE A 107 3.93 -0.08 -3.36
N ALA A 108 5.08 -0.36 -2.72
CA ALA A 108 5.15 -1.00 -1.42
C ALA A 108 4.41 -0.19 -0.35
N ARG A 109 4.60 1.14 -0.33
CA ARG A 109 3.95 2.03 0.63
C ARG A 109 2.43 2.15 0.43
N LEU A 110 1.96 2.13 -0.82
CA LEU A 110 0.54 2.04 -1.15
C LEU A 110 -0.03 0.69 -0.68
N TRP A 111 0.60 -0.40 -1.08
CA TRP A 111 0.07 -1.74 -0.86
C TRP A 111 -0.02 -2.12 0.63
N THR A 112 1.02 -1.77 1.40
CA THR A 112 1.06 -1.96 2.86
C THR A 112 0.09 -1.06 3.62
N ARG A 113 -0.44 -0.01 2.98
CA ARG A 113 -1.57 0.83 3.47
C ARG A 113 -2.92 0.40 2.91
N GLY A 114 -3.01 -0.79 2.34
CA GLY A 114 -4.27 -1.39 1.90
C GLY A 114 -4.77 -0.92 0.53
N TYR A 115 -3.93 -0.26 -0.27
CA TYR A 115 -4.25 0.07 -1.65
C TYR A 115 -3.94 -1.08 -2.57
N ASP A 116 -4.68 -1.20 -3.67
CA ASP A 116 -4.43 -2.19 -4.71
C ASP A 116 -4.25 -1.49 -6.05
N VAL A 117 -3.20 -1.87 -6.78
CA VAL A 117 -2.89 -1.27 -8.08
C VAL A 117 -3.48 -2.10 -9.21
N TYR A 118 -4.05 -1.43 -10.20
CA TYR A 118 -4.70 -2.03 -11.35
C TYR A 118 -4.18 -1.42 -12.64
N THR A 119 -3.83 -2.28 -13.58
CA THR A 119 -3.64 -1.89 -14.98
C THR A 119 -5.00 -1.45 -15.56
N PRO A 120 -5.08 -0.25 -16.17
CA PRO A 120 -6.23 0.20 -16.94
C PRO A 120 -6.68 -0.84 -17.97
N HIS A 121 -7.98 -0.90 -18.25
CA HIS A 121 -8.47 -1.77 -19.33
C HIS A 121 -8.47 -1.07 -20.70
N ARG A 122 -8.26 0.25 -20.74
CA ARG A 122 -8.09 1.05 -21.95
C ARG A 122 -6.99 2.09 -21.72
N SER A 123 -6.19 2.34 -22.75
CA SER A 123 -5.25 3.45 -22.77
C SER A 123 -6.00 4.76 -23.02
N VAL A 124 -5.76 5.76 -22.19
CA VAL A 124 -6.33 7.11 -22.33
C VAL A 124 -5.28 8.21 -22.25
N VAL A 125 -4.07 7.86 -21.80
CA VAL A 125 -2.88 8.71 -21.76
C VAL A 125 -1.82 8.03 -22.61
N TYR A 126 -1.03 8.85 -23.30
CA TYR A 126 0.02 8.44 -24.22
C TYR A 126 1.23 9.33 -23.98
N HIS A 127 2.44 8.82 -24.22
CA HIS A 127 3.68 9.56 -24.01
C HIS A 127 4.48 9.68 -25.31
N ASP A 128 5.09 10.85 -25.53
CA ASP A 128 6.05 11.05 -26.60
C ASP A 128 7.44 10.58 -26.12
N TYR A 129 7.82 9.36 -26.50
CA TYR A 129 9.12 8.80 -26.15
C TYR A 129 10.25 9.22 -27.09
N ASN A 130 9.93 9.88 -28.21
CA ASN A 130 10.88 10.21 -29.26
C ASN A 130 11.44 11.63 -29.09
N HIS A 131 10.67 12.53 -28.48
CA HIS A 131 11.07 13.91 -28.25
C HIS A 131 11.25 14.19 -26.76
N GLY A 132 12.47 13.96 -26.27
CA GLY A 132 12.85 14.37 -24.91
C GLY A 132 13.03 15.89 -24.79
N PRO A 133 12.84 16.47 -23.60
CA PRO A 133 13.15 17.88 -23.37
C PRO A 133 14.63 18.16 -23.67
N SER A 134 14.91 19.01 -24.66
CA SER A 134 16.27 19.39 -25.07
C SER A 134 16.93 20.41 -24.13
N THR A 135 16.26 20.76 -23.03
CA THR A 135 16.73 21.80 -22.13
C THR A 135 17.92 21.33 -21.31
N VAL A 136 18.89 22.23 -21.09
CA VAL A 136 19.98 22.03 -20.13
C VAL A 136 19.43 21.66 -18.75
N ALA A 137 18.26 22.17 -18.36
CA ALA A 137 17.57 21.84 -17.11
C ALA A 137 17.18 20.36 -16.98
N ALA A 138 16.76 19.71 -18.07
CA ALA A 138 16.47 18.28 -18.09
C ALA A 138 17.75 17.43 -18.03
N ALA A 139 18.85 17.93 -18.59
CA ALA A 139 20.16 17.31 -18.48
C ALA A 139 20.85 17.61 -17.12
N SER A 140 20.41 18.64 -16.40
CA SER A 140 21.00 19.12 -15.15
C SER A 140 20.32 18.57 -13.90
N TRP A 141 19.52 17.50 -13.99
CA TRP A 141 19.13 16.75 -12.80
C TRP A 141 20.41 16.18 -12.20
N THR A 142 20.99 16.92 -11.26
CA THR A 142 22.24 16.59 -10.58
C THR A 142 22.05 15.26 -9.88
N ARG A 143 22.82 14.27 -10.34
CA ARG A 143 22.94 12.96 -9.68
C ARG A 143 24.11 13.06 -8.73
N ASP A 144 23.96 13.82 -7.65
CA ASP A 144 24.98 13.84 -6.60
C ASP A 144 25.11 12.41 -6.04
N GLY A 145 26.33 11.87 -6.10
CA GLY A 145 26.57 10.48 -5.73
C GLY A 145 26.29 10.19 -4.25
N LYS A 146 26.54 11.17 -3.36
CA LYS A 146 26.32 11.01 -1.92
C LYS A 146 24.83 11.14 -1.58
N GLU A 147 24.08 11.98 -2.28
CA GLU A 147 22.62 12.01 -2.21
C GLU A 147 22.03 10.68 -2.66
N LEU A 148 22.45 10.19 -3.83
CA LEU A 148 21.99 8.93 -4.37
C LEU A 148 22.29 7.74 -3.44
N GLU A 149 23.50 7.67 -2.88
CA GLU A 149 23.87 6.63 -1.91
C GLU A 149 22.99 6.68 -0.66
N ARG A 150 22.75 7.88 -0.09
CA ARG A 150 21.83 8.06 1.05
C ARG A 150 20.41 7.61 0.71
N SER A 151 19.90 7.99 -0.46
CA SER A 151 18.57 7.59 -0.94
C SER A 151 18.45 6.08 -1.11
N ARG A 152 19.46 5.42 -1.69
CA ARG A 152 19.49 3.97 -1.84
C ARG A 152 19.52 3.27 -0.50
N ASN A 153 20.38 3.72 0.41
CA ASN A 153 20.46 3.18 1.76
C ASN A 153 19.12 3.33 2.50
N ARG A 154 18.45 4.47 2.33
CA ARG A 154 17.11 4.66 2.90
C ARG A 154 16.08 3.70 2.33
N LEU A 155 16.07 3.51 1.02
CA LEU A 155 15.15 2.58 0.36
C LEU A 155 15.46 1.11 0.73
N LYS A 156 16.73 0.75 0.92
CA LYS A 156 17.13 -0.57 1.45
C LYS A 156 16.56 -0.81 2.84
N VAL A 157 16.62 0.19 3.74
CA VAL A 157 15.97 0.10 5.06
C VAL A 157 14.46 -0.08 4.92
N LEU A 158 13.79 0.71 4.06
CA LEU A 158 12.33 0.62 3.83
C LEU A 158 11.90 -0.79 3.37
N LEU A 159 12.67 -1.39 2.46
CA LEU A 159 12.34 -2.68 1.83
C LEU A 159 12.96 -3.89 2.54
N GLY A 160 13.61 -3.69 3.69
CA GLY A 160 14.20 -4.78 4.48
C GLY A 160 15.35 -5.51 3.81
N ASP A 161 16.04 -4.85 2.89
CA ASP A 161 17.22 -5.38 2.22
C ASP A 161 18.29 -5.80 3.25
N SER A 162 18.82 -7.02 3.10
CA SER A 162 19.81 -7.60 4.04
C SER A 162 21.12 -6.83 4.14
N THR A 163 21.44 -5.96 3.16
CA THR A 163 22.61 -5.07 3.19
C THR A 163 22.25 -3.64 3.58
N ALA A 164 21.04 -3.38 4.08
CA ALA A 164 20.66 -2.07 4.57
C ALA A 164 21.54 -1.65 5.77
N PRO A 165 21.82 -0.35 5.94
CA PRO A 165 22.59 0.12 7.10
C PRO A 165 21.85 -0.02 8.43
N LEU A 166 20.53 -0.24 8.40
CA LEU A 166 19.67 -0.48 9.55
C LEU A 166 18.75 -1.67 9.26
N ALA A 167 18.63 -2.60 10.21
CA ALA A 167 17.69 -3.70 10.10
C ALA A 167 16.24 -3.19 10.18
N ARG A 168 15.37 -3.61 9.25
CA ARG A 168 14.02 -3.08 9.06
C ARG A 168 13.11 -3.16 10.28
N ASN A 169 13.27 -4.20 11.10
CA ASN A 169 12.44 -4.54 12.24
C ASN A 169 12.87 -3.86 13.55
N THR A 170 13.74 -2.85 13.49
CA THR A 170 14.19 -2.12 14.67
C THR A 170 13.46 -0.79 14.84
N SER A 171 13.36 -0.31 16.08
CA SER A 171 12.76 0.98 16.40
C SER A 171 13.47 2.15 15.70
N GLU A 172 14.78 2.01 15.50
CA GLU A 172 15.66 2.95 14.83
C GLU A 172 15.33 3.04 13.34
N ALA A 173 15.02 1.92 12.67
CA ALA A 173 14.59 1.93 11.27
C ALA A 173 13.23 2.64 11.11
N HIS A 174 12.28 2.37 12.00
CA HIS A 174 10.99 3.05 12.01
C HIS A 174 11.13 4.55 12.29
N ALA A 175 11.97 4.96 13.25
CA ALA A 175 12.25 6.36 13.53
C ALA A 175 12.96 7.05 12.35
N PHE A 176 13.90 6.35 11.71
CA PHE A 176 14.62 6.85 10.54
C PHE A 176 13.67 7.08 9.36
N LEU A 177 12.75 6.16 9.08
CA LEU A 177 11.77 6.29 7.98
C LEU A 177 10.63 7.25 8.32
N ALA A 178 10.28 7.37 9.61
CA ALA A 178 9.22 8.21 10.14
C ALA A 178 7.90 8.02 9.36
N ARG A 179 7.24 9.10 8.96
CA ARG A 179 5.97 9.06 8.23
C ARG A 179 6.05 8.45 6.82
N TRP A 180 7.26 8.26 6.27
CA TRP A 180 7.47 7.65 4.95
C TRP A 180 7.68 6.14 5.02
N ASP A 181 7.55 5.54 6.19
CA ASP A 181 7.62 4.10 6.36
C ASP A 181 6.49 3.35 5.61
N LEU A 182 6.54 2.02 5.58
CA LEU A 182 5.45 1.14 5.15
C LEU A 182 4.22 1.30 6.06
N GLY A 183 3.05 0.93 5.55
CA GLY A 183 1.82 0.85 6.34
C GLY A 183 1.77 -0.40 7.22
N ASN A 184 0.75 -0.46 8.07
CA ASN A 184 0.49 -1.56 9.01
C ASN A 184 -0.65 -2.50 8.56
N ARG A 185 -1.39 -2.16 7.50
CA ARG A 185 -2.52 -2.98 7.02
C ARG A 185 -2.06 -4.30 6.39
N ARG A 186 -0.92 -4.28 5.70
CA ARG A 186 -0.28 -5.50 5.16
C ARG A 186 1.22 -5.44 5.39
N SER A 187 1.83 -6.56 5.74
CA SER A 187 3.26 -6.63 6.07
C SER A 187 4.16 -6.68 4.83
N LEU A 188 5.46 -6.45 5.03
CA LEU A 188 6.46 -6.62 3.98
C LEU A 188 6.56 -8.08 3.50
N GLU A 189 6.42 -9.05 4.42
CA GLU A 189 6.41 -10.48 4.08
C GLU A 189 5.21 -10.81 3.19
N GLN A 190 4.03 -10.26 3.48
CA GLN A 190 2.86 -10.44 2.61
C GLN A 190 3.07 -9.76 1.25
N LEU A 191 3.77 -8.63 1.18
CA LEU A 191 4.13 -7.97 -0.08
C LEU A 191 5.06 -8.87 -0.92
N ILE A 192 6.08 -9.48 -0.30
CA ILE A 192 7.00 -10.41 -0.96
C ILE A 192 6.21 -11.62 -1.51
N GLN A 193 5.30 -12.18 -0.72
CA GLN A 193 4.44 -13.28 -1.16
C GLN A 193 3.50 -12.89 -2.30
N PHE A 194 2.93 -11.67 -2.26
CA PHE A 194 2.02 -11.16 -3.27
C PHE A 194 2.72 -10.86 -4.60
N THR A 195 3.92 -10.28 -4.54
CA THR A 195 4.66 -9.81 -5.72
C THR A 195 5.57 -10.88 -6.32
N GLY A 196 6.03 -11.82 -5.50
CA GLY A 196 7.12 -12.74 -5.81
C GLY A 196 8.50 -12.08 -5.80
N VAL A 197 8.64 -10.88 -5.22
CA VAL A 197 9.88 -10.11 -5.19
C VAL A 197 10.43 -10.14 -3.77
N ASP A 198 11.45 -10.94 -3.52
CA ASP A 198 12.14 -10.97 -2.23
C ASP A 198 13.11 -9.79 -2.18
N THR A 199 12.69 -8.72 -1.53
CA THR A 199 13.51 -7.51 -1.34
C THR A 199 14.59 -7.67 -0.27
N VAL A 200 14.49 -8.70 0.59
CA VAL A 200 15.48 -8.98 1.64
C VAL A 200 16.73 -9.62 1.04
N ASN A 201 16.52 -10.65 0.22
CA ASN A 201 17.60 -11.43 -0.41
C ASN A 201 17.88 -11.02 -1.87
N ARG A 202 17.07 -10.12 -2.43
CA ARG A 202 17.16 -9.62 -3.82
C ARG A 202 16.90 -10.69 -4.87
N GLU A 203 15.87 -11.50 -4.64
CA GLU A 203 15.51 -12.62 -5.50
C GLU A 203 14.11 -12.47 -6.09
N ILE A 204 13.90 -13.04 -7.28
CA ILE A 204 12.58 -13.18 -7.87
C ILE A 204 12.10 -14.60 -7.63
N LEU A 205 11.19 -14.78 -6.68
CA LEU A 205 10.68 -16.07 -6.23
C LEU A 205 9.71 -16.68 -7.26
N HIS A 206 8.85 -15.84 -7.85
CA HIS A 206 7.89 -16.26 -8.87
C HIS A 206 7.37 -15.07 -9.69
N SER A 207 6.72 -15.37 -10.82
CA SER A 207 6.12 -14.37 -11.70
C SER A 207 4.76 -13.90 -11.18
N SER A 208 4.54 -12.58 -11.13
CA SER A 208 3.25 -11.96 -10.76
C SER A 208 2.41 -11.48 -11.96
N CYS A 209 2.77 -11.85 -13.19
CA CYS A 209 2.00 -11.55 -14.42
C CYS A 209 0.68 -12.32 -14.59
N GLY A 210 0.50 -13.38 -13.80
CA GLY A 210 -0.68 -14.23 -13.86
C GLY A 210 -1.91 -13.59 -13.23
N TYR A 211 -2.74 -14.44 -12.63
CA TYR A 211 -3.82 -13.98 -11.76
C TYR A 211 -3.24 -13.68 -10.37
N LEU A 212 -3.45 -12.46 -9.87
CA LEU A 212 -3.12 -12.10 -8.51
C LEU A 212 -4.38 -12.22 -7.65
N ALA A 213 -4.25 -12.94 -6.54
CA ALA A 213 -5.28 -13.02 -5.53
C ALA A 213 -5.26 -11.74 -4.67
N TRP A 214 -6.43 -11.19 -4.41
CA TRP A 214 -6.55 -10.08 -3.47
C TRP A 214 -6.14 -10.54 -2.06
N VAL A 215 -5.35 -9.72 -1.38
CA VAL A 215 -4.87 -10.01 -0.02
C VAL A 215 -5.68 -9.17 0.99
N PRO A 216 -6.48 -9.82 1.86
CA PRO A 216 -7.26 -9.12 2.86
C PRO A 216 -6.39 -8.49 3.94
N PHE A 217 -6.96 -7.48 4.60
CA PHE A 217 -6.44 -6.89 5.83
C PHE A 217 -7.62 -6.44 6.70
N GLU A 218 -7.43 -6.38 8.01
CA GLU A 218 -8.43 -5.81 8.89
C GLU A 218 -8.49 -4.30 8.65
N ARG A 219 -9.69 -3.76 8.39
CA ARG A 219 -9.92 -2.32 8.56
C ARG A 219 -9.84 -2.09 10.06
N GLU A 220 -8.69 -1.70 10.56
CA GLU A 220 -8.67 -0.95 11.82
C GLU A 220 -9.67 0.20 11.67
N GLY A 221 -10.41 0.47 12.74
CA GLY A 221 -11.53 1.40 12.74
C GLY A 221 -11.17 2.70 12.03
N GLU A 222 -12.15 3.37 11.43
CA GLU A 222 -11.97 4.60 10.63
C GLU A 222 -11.36 5.79 11.40
N GLY A 223 -10.75 5.59 12.56
CA GLY A 223 -9.88 6.53 13.24
C GLY A 223 -8.60 5.85 13.69
N GLU A 224 -7.53 5.99 12.89
CA GLU A 224 -6.10 5.96 13.28
C GLU A 224 -5.16 5.94 12.07
N ASP A 225 -5.69 5.76 10.84
CA ASP A 225 -5.05 6.42 9.70
C ASP A 225 -5.26 7.92 9.91
N ASP A 226 -4.20 8.62 10.25
CA ASP A 226 -4.21 10.06 10.35
C ASP A 226 -4.62 10.70 9.02
N ASP A 227 -5.92 10.88 8.82
CA ASP A 227 -6.50 11.65 7.72
C ASP A 227 -6.22 13.16 7.87
N ARG A 228 -5.39 13.57 8.86
CA ARG A 228 -4.91 14.94 8.96
C ARG A 228 -4.20 15.37 7.69
N ASP A 229 -4.49 16.60 7.32
CA ASP A 229 -3.87 17.26 6.19
C ASP A 229 -2.35 17.37 6.42
N PRO A 230 -1.50 16.91 5.50
CA PRO A 230 -0.04 16.99 5.61
C PRO A 230 0.54 18.41 5.83
N ARG A 231 -0.29 19.45 5.73
CA ARG A 231 0.07 20.86 5.98
C ARG A 231 -0.15 21.29 7.42
N GLU A 232 -0.75 20.46 8.28
CA GLU A 232 -0.96 20.80 9.68
C GLU A 232 0.33 20.61 10.50
N PRO A 233 0.74 21.60 11.31
CA PRO A 233 1.92 21.49 12.15
C PRO A 233 1.73 20.46 13.28
N ASP A 234 2.80 19.74 13.58
CA ASP A 234 2.89 18.63 14.54
C ASP A 234 2.88 19.11 16.01
N ALA A 235 1.88 19.92 16.38
CA ALA A 235 1.87 20.65 17.66
C ALA A 235 1.33 19.84 18.86
N ASP A 236 0.63 18.73 18.64
CA ASP A 236 -0.14 18.06 19.70
C ASP A 236 0.41 16.72 20.20
N ARG A 237 1.61 16.32 19.76
CA ARG A 237 2.21 15.05 20.22
C ARG A 237 2.76 15.10 21.66
N HIS A 238 2.62 16.20 22.39
CA HIS A 238 3.23 16.40 23.72
C HIS A 238 2.28 16.64 24.89
N GLN A 239 0.95 16.51 24.73
CA GLN A 239 0.03 16.72 25.87
C GLN A 239 -0.69 15.47 26.39
N THR A 240 -0.60 14.31 25.71
CA THR A 240 -1.37 13.12 26.11
C THR A 240 -0.68 12.20 27.12
N GLU A 241 0.63 12.34 27.37
CA GLU A 241 1.33 11.53 28.39
C GLU A 241 1.38 12.18 29.79
N ALA A 242 0.98 13.45 29.92
CA ALA A 242 0.96 14.17 31.20
C ALA A 242 -0.36 14.04 32.00
N GLY A 243 -1.41 13.47 31.40
CA GLY A 243 -2.76 13.42 31.99
C GLY A 243 -3.05 12.21 32.89
N LEU A 244 -2.16 11.22 32.99
CA LEU A 244 -2.40 9.97 33.71
C LEU A 244 -1.57 9.80 34.99
N ARG A 245 -1.21 10.89 35.68
CA ARG A 245 -0.59 10.82 37.02
C ARG A 245 -0.98 11.99 37.93
N SER A 246 -2.26 12.10 38.29
CA SER A 246 -2.66 12.65 39.61
C SER A 246 -4.16 12.51 39.86
N VAL A 247 -4.59 11.40 40.47
CA VAL A 247 -5.77 11.44 41.34
C VAL A 247 -5.46 10.58 42.56
N GLY A 248 -4.68 11.16 43.47
CA GLY A 248 -4.49 10.67 44.82
C GLY A 248 -5.21 11.58 45.80
N ALA A 249 -6.12 10.99 46.56
CA ALA A 249 -6.63 11.42 47.86
C ALA A 249 -7.34 12.78 47.97
N LEU A 250 -8.66 12.73 48.18
CA LEU A 250 -9.34 13.57 49.15
C LEU A 250 -10.53 12.81 49.73
N GLN A 251 -10.42 12.47 51.02
CA GLN A 251 -11.52 12.04 51.86
C GLN A 251 -12.48 13.22 52.07
N ASP A 252 -13.78 13.00 51.92
CA ASP A 252 -14.73 13.59 52.86
C ASP A 252 -15.94 12.67 53.04
N GLY A 253 -16.29 12.45 54.30
CA GLY A 253 -17.31 11.52 54.72
C GLY A 253 -18.69 12.15 54.66
N ARG A 254 -19.65 11.44 54.05
CA ARG A 254 -21.06 11.56 54.43
C ARG A 254 -21.80 10.27 54.12
N ARG A 255 -22.31 9.65 55.19
CA ARG A 255 -23.17 8.45 55.18
C ARG A 255 -24.44 8.70 54.35
N ALA A 256 -24.76 7.78 53.45
CA ALA A 256 -26.12 7.58 52.96
C ALA A 256 -26.39 6.08 52.78
N LYS A 257 -27.61 5.68 53.17
CA LYS A 257 -28.06 4.32 53.51
C LYS A 257 -28.33 3.45 52.27
N ILE A 258 -28.03 2.16 52.40
CA ILE A 258 -28.46 1.08 51.49
C ILE A 258 -29.94 0.77 51.74
N PRO A 259 -30.79 0.66 50.70
CA PRO A 259 -31.98 -0.16 50.76
C PRO A 259 -31.75 -1.47 49.99
N TRP A 260 -31.95 -2.56 50.72
CA TRP A 260 -32.13 -3.92 50.20
C TRP A 260 -33.43 -4.00 49.41
N THR A 261 -33.38 -4.37 48.13
CA THR A 261 -34.48 -5.10 47.47
C THR A 261 -34.00 -5.79 46.19
N PHE A 262 -34.31 -7.09 46.11
CA PHE A 262 -34.28 -7.99 44.95
C PHE A 262 -32.92 -8.55 44.46
N ALA A 263 -32.40 -9.47 45.26
CA ALA A 263 -31.83 -10.71 44.74
C ALA A 263 -32.95 -11.57 44.12
N GLY A 264 -32.76 -12.03 42.89
CA GLY A 264 -33.60 -13.08 42.29
C GLY A 264 -33.88 -12.93 40.80
N LEU A 265 -32.89 -13.17 39.94
CA LEU A 265 -33.08 -13.67 38.57
C LEU A 265 -31.73 -13.97 37.90
N LEU A 266 -31.04 -14.99 38.41
CA LEU A 266 -29.85 -15.56 37.77
C LEU A 266 -29.78 -17.05 38.11
N LEU A 267 -30.72 -17.83 37.55
CA LEU A 267 -30.72 -19.31 37.62
C LEU A 267 -31.75 -19.95 36.65
N GLY A 268 -31.84 -19.44 35.41
CA GLY A 268 -32.84 -19.92 34.42
C GLY A 268 -32.38 -20.00 32.97
N LEU A 269 -31.09 -19.89 32.67
CA LEU A 269 -30.59 -19.79 31.29
C LEU A 269 -29.36 -20.68 30.97
N LEU A 270 -29.12 -21.72 31.78
CA LEU A 270 -28.03 -22.68 31.57
C LEU A 270 -28.49 -24.13 31.31
N PHE A 271 -29.79 -24.37 31.09
CA PHE A 271 -30.31 -25.72 30.84
C PHE A 271 -30.91 -25.96 29.44
N LEU A 272 -30.86 -24.99 28.52
CA LEU A 272 -31.47 -25.14 27.18
C LEU A 272 -30.49 -25.25 26.00
N VAL A 273 -29.18 -25.13 26.21
CA VAL A 273 -28.18 -25.27 25.12
C VAL A 273 -27.58 -26.69 25.03
N GLY A 274 -27.76 -27.52 26.06
CA GLY A 274 -27.22 -28.89 26.13
C GLY A 274 -27.99 -29.98 25.37
N VAL A 275 -29.21 -29.71 24.88
CA VAL A 275 -30.09 -30.73 24.25
C VAL A 275 -30.14 -30.65 22.72
N LEU A 276 -29.53 -29.63 22.12
CA LEU A 276 -29.52 -29.44 20.65
C LEU A 276 -28.28 -30.00 19.93
N LEU A 277 -27.28 -30.51 20.66
CA LEU A 277 -26.01 -31.00 20.08
C LEU A 277 -25.92 -32.53 19.90
N THR A 278 -26.97 -33.29 20.19
CA THR A 278 -26.96 -34.77 20.05
C THR A 278 -27.85 -35.33 18.93
N ARG A 279 -28.46 -34.49 18.09
CA ARG A 279 -29.40 -34.94 17.03
C ARG A 279 -28.98 -34.73 15.57
N GLN A 280 -27.73 -34.34 15.28
CA GLN A 280 -27.24 -34.21 13.90
C GLN A 280 -26.05 -35.10 13.50
N ARG A 281 -25.77 -36.17 14.25
CA ARG A 281 -24.91 -37.27 13.78
C ARG A 281 -25.72 -38.54 13.55
N ARG A 282 -26.40 -38.62 12.40
CA ARG A 282 -26.86 -39.86 11.73
C ARG A 282 -27.68 -39.50 10.49
N ALA A 283 -27.02 -39.37 9.34
CA ALA A 283 -27.54 -39.75 8.01
C ALA A 283 -26.50 -39.36 6.94
N PHE A 284 -26.42 -40.18 5.89
CA PHE A 284 -25.59 -40.07 4.68
C PHE A 284 -24.18 -40.67 4.70
N LEU A 285 -24.14 -42.00 4.54
CA LEU A 285 -23.42 -42.76 3.50
C LEU A 285 -24.32 -43.96 3.15
N PRO A 286 -24.45 -44.37 1.87
CA PRO A 286 -23.36 -45.01 1.13
C PRO A 286 -22.87 -44.22 -0.09
#